data_AF-A0A929WRR3-F1
#
_entry.id   AF-A0A929WRR3-F1
#
_cell.length_a   1.000
_cell.length_b   1.000
_cell.length_c   1.000
_cell.angle_alpha   90.00
_cell.angle_beta   90.00
_cell.angle_gamma   90.00
#
_symmetry.space_group_name_H-M   'P 1'
#
loop_
_entity.id
_entity.type
_entity.pdbx_description
1 polymer ?
#
loop_
_entity_poly.entity_id
_entity_poly.type
_entity_poly.pdbx_seq_one_letter_code
_entity_poly.pdbx_strand_id
1 'polypeptide(L)'
;FEDAAAGAALPALLTRISGGGIELTEADKKLLAAYWRSAPNWKGANQLSYLASRLLDGVEVKDAPEAGHFRGYRRKGSEWDQHRGPVALLHEQLRVACGDKPYDKPNGQDMYRFDPILTAPLEPIHPQWERQIIRAPYQKPVRVVRGEYTKTDDMHETWVIPGQTPATGEDSLAGALANVAGVAPEFTGRLLESGDYRSSGVAYAWAAWALQHNPDILAAHAMPVLQGAFFKFPQVITPVEVVVPALGTGWRAPGAPTYSALAWASTAAQANYRAITAEAIASLADTGRFDPAAMAEALGYLLRNGWFGPGRVAQTLTDCASISALAGYRVAQVIAALLPSLAGVRASNSLIEALVALAGDYGMGVPVPEELRPKMKGSSAMAKALRALDALPDAPTGLAREAGEALDAVRVRRE
;
A
#
# COMPACT_ATOMS: atom_id res chain seq x y z
N PHE A 1 -5.11 -1.03 17.81
CA PHE A 1 -4.05 -0.65 16.87
C PHE A 1 -4.07 -1.46 15.56
N GLU A 2 -4.81 -2.57 15.48
CA GLU A 2 -5.01 -3.37 14.25
C GLU A 2 -6.30 -2.97 13.50
N ASP A 3 -6.88 -1.82 13.84
CA ASP A 3 -8.14 -1.30 13.29
C ASP A 3 -7.84 -0.09 12.40
N ALA A 4 -8.42 -0.03 11.20
CA ALA A 4 -8.32 1.13 10.32
C ALA A 4 -8.83 2.42 11.00
N ALA A 5 -9.81 2.31 11.91
CA ALA A 5 -10.29 3.43 12.72
C ALA A 5 -9.22 3.95 13.71
N ALA A 6 -8.20 3.15 14.03
CA ALA A 6 -7.10 3.58 14.88
C ALA A 6 -6.31 4.74 14.25
N GLY A 7 -6.20 4.78 12.91
CA GLY A 7 -5.55 5.89 12.20
C GLY A 7 -6.20 7.24 12.49
N ALA A 8 -7.53 7.30 12.42
CA ALA A 8 -8.30 8.52 12.67
C ALA A 8 -8.36 8.92 14.16
N ALA A 9 -8.23 7.95 15.07
CA ALA A 9 -8.17 8.20 16.51
C ALA A 9 -6.81 8.73 16.98
N LEU A 10 -5.72 8.48 16.24
CA LEU A 10 -4.36 8.87 16.61
C LEU A 10 -4.18 10.39 16.79
N PRO A 11 -4.60 11.26 15.86
CA PRO A 11 -4.52 12.72 16.02
C PRO A 11 -5.20 13.24 17.29
N ALA A 12 -6.42 12.74 17.57
CA ALA A 12 -7.18 13.10 18.76
C ALA A 12 -6.50 12.59 20.03
N LEU A 13 -5.93 11.39 20.00
CA LEU A 13 -5.12 10.85 21.09
C LEU A 13 -3.88 11.74 21.33
N LEU A 14 -3.09 12.02 20.30
CA LEU A 14 -1.89 12.85 20.39
C LEU A 14 -2.19 14.25 20.95
N THR A 15 -3.27 14.88 20.50
CA THR A 15 -3.71 16.20 20.97
C THR A 15 -4.09 16.20 22.45
N ARG A 16 -4.72 15.12 22.94
CA ARG A 16 -5.03 14.99 24.38
C ARG A 16 -3.75 14.82 25.21
N ILE A 17 -2.77 14.04 24.71
CA ILE A 17 -1.46 13.89 25.37
C ILE A 17 -0.76 15.25 25.48
N SER A 18 -0.70 16.02 24.38
CA SER A 18 0.00 17.31 24.37
C SER A 18 -0.66 18.37 25.26
N GLY A 19 -1.98 18.28 25.45
CA GLY A 19 -2.74 19.16 26.34
C GLY A 19 -2.50 18.92 27.84
N GLY A 20 -1.62 17.99 28.23
CA GLY A 20 -1.29 17.71 29.63
C GLY A 20 -2.27 16.77 30.34
N GLY A 21 -3.06 15.99 29.60
CA GLY A 21 -4.00 15.06 30.22
C GLY A 21 -4.52 13.96 29.29
N ILE A 22 -4.11 12.72 29.57
CA ILE A 22 -4.94 11.55 29.32
C ILE A 22 -5.17 10.84 30.64
N GLU A 23 -6.34 11.03 31.25
CA GLU A 23 -6.85 10.04 32.19
C GLU A 23 -7.39 8.86 31.39
N LEU A 24 -6.61 7.79 31.32
CA LEU A 24 -7.08 6.52 30.78
C LEU A 24 -8.07 5.90 31.76
N THR A 25 -9.17 5.35 31.25
CA THR A 25 -10.04 4.51 32.08
C THR A 25 -9.29 3.25 32.50
N GLU A 26 -9.69 2.63 33.61
CA GLU A 26 -9.08 1.35 34.04
C GLU A 26 -9.23 0.24 32.98
N ALA A 27 -10.30 0.29 32.16
CA ALA A 27 -10.49 -0.61 31.04
C ALA A 27 -9.44 -0.38 29.94
N ASP A 28 -9.18 0.88 29.58
CA ASP A 28 -8.16 1.24 28.58
C ASP A 28 -6.75 0.91 29.07
N LYS A 29 -6.44 1.20 30.35
CA LYS A 29 -5.18 0.80 30.98
C LYS A 29 -5.00 -0.72 30.94
N LYS A 30 -6.06 -1.48 31.25
CA LYS A 30 -6.04 -2.96 31.22
C LYS A 30 -5.90 -3.49 29.80
N LEU A 31 -6.53 -2.88 28.80
CA LEU A 31 -6.39 -3.23 27.39
C LEU A 31 -4.97 -2.96 26.89
N LEU A 32 -4.42 -1.78 27.16
CA LEU A 32 -3.05 -1.42 26.81
C LEU A 32 -2.03 -2.34 27.51
N ALA A 33 -2.24 -2.65 28.79
CA ALA A 33 -1.40 -3.58 29.53
C ALA A 33 -1.51 -5.03 29.01
N ALA A 34 -2.70 -5.49 28.61
CA ALA A 34 -2.89 -6.82 28.02
C ALA A 34 -2.23 -6.93 26.65
N TYR A 35 -2.42 -5.93 25.79
CA TYR A 35 -1.75 -5.81 24.50
C TYR A 35 -0.23 -5.82 24.68
N TRP A 36 0.29 -5.05 25.63
CA TRP A 36 1.71 -5.00 25.96
C TRP A 36 2.26 -6.35 26.42
N ARG A 37 1.58 -7.05 27.36
CA ARG A 37 1.98 -8.38 27.82
C ARG A 37 1.99 -9.43 26.70
N SER A 38 1.23 -9.21 25.62
CA SER A 38 1.20 -10.08 24.44
C SER A 38 2.30 -9.78 23.40
N ALA A 39 3.04 -8.68 23.57
CA ALA A 39 4.07 -8.20 22.63
C ALA A 39 5.56 -8.49 23.00
N PRO A 40 5.94 -9.44 23.87
CA PRO A 40 7.26 -9.46 24.54
C PRO A 40 8.48 -9.74 23.64
N ASN A 41 8.30 -9.93 22.32
CA ASN A 41 9.37 -10.32 21.40
C ASN A 41 9.52 -9.39 20.18
N TRP A 42 8.95 -8.17 20.21
CA TRP A 42 9.02 -7.28 19.06
C TRP A 42 10.23 -6.36 19.16
N LYS A 43 11.09 -6.36 18.15
CA LYS A 43 12.24 -5.43 18.06
C LYS A 43 11.79 -3.94 18.04
N GLY A 44 10.50 -3.67 17.80
CA GLY A 44 9.88 -2.33 17.75
C GLY A 44 9.20 -1.93 19.06
N ALA A 45 9.37 -2.75 20.09
CA ALA A 45 8.86 -2.52 21.44
C ALA A 45 9.16 -1.10 21.94
N ASN A 46 10.32 -0.51 21.63
CA ASN A 46 10.74 0.77 22.21
C ASN A 46 9.76 1.94 21.98
N GLN A 47 9.07 2.02 20.84
CA GLN A 47 8.11 3.10 20.56
C GLN A 47 6.81 2.95 21.35
N LEU A 48 6.25 1.74 21.32
CA LEU A 48 5.03 1.41 22.04
C LEU A 48 5.29 1.37 23.56
N SER A 49 6.47 0.93 23.99
CA SER A 49 6.95 0.98 25.38
C SER A 49 7.06 2.41 25.85
N TYR A 50 7.62 3.28 25.00
CA TYR A 50 7.76 4.69 25.30
C TYR A 50 6.39 5.38 25.41
N LEU A 51 5.47 5.11 24.48
CA LEU A 51 4.11 5.63 24.61
C LEU A 51 3.40 5.07 25.83
N ALA A 52 3.51 3.77 26.09
CA ALA A 52 2.93 3.13 27.26
C ALA A 52 3.50 3.73 28.56
N SER A 53 4.81 3.98 28.66
CA SER A 53 5.41 4.58 29.86
C SER A 53 5.02 6.04 30.08
N ARG A 54 4.64 6.75 29.02
CA ARG A 54 4.14 8.13 29.09
C ARG A 54 2.63 8.22 29.33
N LEU A 55 1.88 7.18 28.97
CA LEU A 55 0.41 7.14 29.04
C LEU A 55 -0.13 6.39 30.27
N LEU A 56 0.62 5.41 30.79
CA LEU A 56 0.20 4.55 31.89
C LEU A 56 0.94 4.93 33.18
N ASP A 57 0.53 6.04 33.80
CA ASP A 57 1.06 6.44 35.10
C ASP A 57 0.97 5.31 36.13
N GLY A 58 2.09 5.02 36.81
CA GLY A 58 2.18 3.98 37.84
C GLY A 58 2.36 2.54 37.31
N VAL A 59 2.49 2.33 35.99
CA VAL A 59 2.80 1.02 35.41
C VAL A 59 4.29 0.97 35.03
N GLU A 60 5.04 0.06 35.65
CA GLU A 60 6.43 -0.20 35.24
C GLU A 60 6.45 -0.87 33.86
N VAL A 61 6.87 -0.11 32.84
CA VAL A 61 7.08 -0.64 31.49
C VAL A 61 8.54 -1.03 31.36
N LYS A 62 8.80 -2.32 31.43
CA LYS A 62 10.15 -2.89 31.28
C LYS A 62 10.81 -2.40 29.98
N ASP A 63 12.06 -1.97 30.08
CA ASP A 63 12.90 -1.48 28.96
C ASP A 63 12.39 -0.19 28.28
N ALA A 64 11.46 0.54 28.90
CA ALA A 64 11.00 1.83 28.38
C ALA A 64 12.08 2.91 28.49
N PRO A 65 12.32 3.71 27.44
CA PRO A 65 13.24 4.86 27.50
C PRO A 65 12.78 5.91 28.52
N GLU A 66 13.73 6.51 29.25
CA GLU A 66 13.45 7.67 30.11
C GLU A 66 12.91 8.85 29.28
N ALA A 67 12.04 9.67 29.89
CA ALA A 67 11.49 10.87 29.26
C ALA A 67 12.62 11.81 28.79
N GLY A 68 12.52 12.36 27.58
CA GLY A 68 13.59 13.15 26.97
C GLY A 68 14.81 12.35 26.46
N HIS A 69 14.90 11.04 26.75
CA HIS A 69 15.96 10.14 26.27
C HIS A 69 15.48 9.16 25.20
N PHE A 70 14.21 9.25 24.77
CA PHE A 70 13.77 8.58 23.56
C PHE A 70 14.66 9.07 22.41
N ARG A 71 15.52 8.20 21.88
CA ARG A 71 16.37 8.51 20.71
C ARG A 71 15.59 8.46 19.40
N GLY A 72 14.32 8.08 19.45
CA GLY A 72 13.48 7.91 18.27
C GLY A 72 14.01 6.77 17.43
N TYR A 73 13.55 6.71 16.18
CA TYR A 73 14.09 5.80 15.20
C TYR A 73 15.52 6.19 14.82
N ARG A 74 16.53 5.64 15.51
CA ARG A 74 17.95 5.82 15.19
C ARG A 74 18.45 4.59 14.46
N ARG A 75 18.69 4.68 13.14
CA ARG A 75 19.41 3.63 12.40
C ARG A 75 20.91 3.91 12.54
N LYS A 76 21.42 3.73 13.76
CA LYS A 76 22.79 4.05 14.16
C LYS A 76 23.79 3.54 13.11
N GLY A 77 24.51 4.46 12.46
CA GLY A 77 25.60 4.15 11.55
C GLY A 77 25.21 3.94 10.09
N SER A 78 24.02 4.38 9.66
CA SER A 78 23.64 4.37 8.25
C SER A 78 23.41 5.79 7.72
N GLU A 79 23.70 6.01 6.44
CA GLU A 79 23.33 7.23 5.67
C GLU A 79 21.82 7.58 5.77
N TRP A 80 21.01 6.63 6.27
CA TRP A 80 19.56 6.71 6.43
C TRP A 80 19.07 7.36 7.74
N ASP A 81 19.97 7.85 8.61
CA ASP A 81 19.63 8.49 9.90
C ASP A 81 18.86 9.82 9.75
N GLN A 82 18.68 10.33 8.52
CA GLN A 82 18.16 11.69 8.25
C GLN A 82 16.78 11.75 7.57
N HIS A 83 16.16 10.61 7.24
CA HIS A 83 14.97 10.66 6.39
C HIS A 83 13.63 10.49 7.11
N ARG A 84 12.61 11.08 6.50
CA ARG A 84 11.32 11.37 7.12
C ARG A 84 10.16 10.61 6.46
N GLY A 85 10.25 9.27 6.46
CA GLY A 85 9.15 8.40 6.05
C GLY A 85 8.02 8.31 7.10
N PRO A 86 6.91 7.60 6.82
CA PRO A 86 5.74 7.52 7.72
C PRO A 86 6.05 7.14 9.17
N VAL A 87 6.99 6.20 9.38
CA VAL A 87 7.41 5.75 10.72
C VAL A 87 8.14 6.87 11.47
N ALA A 88 9.10 7.54 10.80
CA ALA A 88 9.87 8.64 11.40
C ALA A 88 8.96 9.83 11.73
N LEU A 89 8.09 10.21 10.78
CA LEU A 89 7.16 11.33 10.96
C LEU A 89 6.14 11.08 12.09
N LEU A 90 5.62 9.86 12.24
CA LEU A 90 4.79 9.55 13.41
C LEU A 90 5.60 9.72 14.71
N HIS A 91 6.88 9.35 14.76
CA HIS A 91 7.67 9.54 15.97
C HIS A 91 7.91 11.00 16.31
N GLU A 92 8.10 11.86 15.31
CA GLU A 92 8.17 13.30 15.54
C GLU A 92 6.89 13.79 16.22
N GLN A 93 5.72 13.35 15.77
CA GLN A 93 4.42 13.69 16.37
C GLN A 93 4.25 13.16 17.79
N LEU A 94 4.72 11.93 18.07
CA LEU A 94 4.73 11.37 19.42
C LEU A 94 5.62 12.18 20.37
N ARG A 95 6.77 12.65 19.89
CA ARG A 95 7.69 13.48 20.69
C ARG A 95 7.10 14.84 21.02
N VAL A 96 6.44 15.48 20.05
CA VAL A 96 5.68 16.73 20.27
C VAL A 96 4.61 16.50 21.32
N ALA A 97 3.86 15.40 21.20
CA ALA A 97 2.82 15.05 22.16
C ALA A 97 3.38 14.84 23.58
N CYS A 98 4.53 14.18 23.71
CA CYS A 98 5.16 13.86 25.00
C CYS A 98 6.01 14.99 25.60
N GLY A 99 6.21 16.12 24.90
CA GLY A 99 7.04 17.24 25.34
C GLY A 99 8.55 16.98 25.26
N ASP A 100 8.98 16.09 24.36
CA ASP A 100 10.40 15.77 24.19
C ASP A 100 11.18 16.86 23.45
N LYS A 101 12.46 17.02 23.79
CA LYS A 101 13.36 17.92 23.07
C LYS A 101 13.63 17.40 21.64
N PRO A 102 13.77 18.28 20.65
CA PRO A 102 14.26 17.90 19.32
C PRO A 102 15.67 17.33 19.38
N TYR A 103 16.07 16.60 18.32
CA TYR A 103 17.41 16.04 18.20
C TYR A 103 18.50 17.10 18.38
N ASP A 104 19.59 16.75 19.05
CA ASP A 104 20.86 17.47 18.87
C ASP A 104 21.27 17.35 17.39
N LYS A 105 21.46 18.51 16.73
CA LYS A 105 21.62 18.67 15.27
C LYS A 105 22.82 17.87 14.70
N PRO A 106 22.82 17.52 13.40
CA PRO A 106 24.06 17.41 12.61
C PRO A 106 24.83 18.74 12.62
N ASN A 107 26.16 18.70 12.49
CA ASN A 107 26.99 19.92 12.49
C ASN A 107 26.50 20.95 11.43
N GLY A 108 26.13 22.15 11.89
CA GLY A 108 25.89 23.31 11.02
C GLY A 108 24.44 23.74 10.78
N GLN A 109 23.42 23.12 11.38
CA GLN A 109 22.01 23.52 11.20
C GLN A 109 21.38 24.15 12.44
N ASP A 110 20.41 25.07 12.25
CA ASP A 110 19.66 25.73 13.33
C ASP A 110 18.42 24.94 13.80
N MET A 111 18.68 23.84 14.50
CA MET A 111 17.73 23.03 15.32
C MET A 111 16.66 22.29 14.52
N TYR A 112 16.51 21.00 14.79
CA TYR A 112 15.38 20.24 14.26
C TYR A 112 14.09 20.84 14.84
N ARG A 113 13.18 21.34 14.01
CA ARG A 113 11.88 21.85 14.49
C ARG A 113 10.87 20.72 14.35
N PHE A 114 10.30 20.26 15.46
CA PHE A 114 9.09 19.45 15.37
C PHE A 114 7.90 20.38 15.14
N ASP A 115 7.17 20.13 14.06
CA ASP A 115 5.92 20.84 13.79
C ASP A 115 4.82 20.41 14.77
N PRO A 116 3.77 21.24 14.95
CA PRO A 116 2.60 20.88 15.75
C PRO A 116 1.99 19.54 15.35
N ILE A 117 1.20 18.97 16.25
CA ILE A 117 0.44 17.75 15.96
C ILE A 117 -0.53 18.03 14.80
N LEU A 118 -0.50 17.15 13.80
CA LEU A 118 -1.42 17.14 12.68
C LEU A 118 -2.81 16.78 13.21
N THR A 119 -3.75 17.72 13.11
CA THR A 119 -5.12 17.59 13.62
C THR A 119 -6.16 17.38 12.51
N ALA A 120 -5.77 17.60 11.26
CA ALA A 120 -6.59 17.38 10.08
C ALA A 120 -5.78 16.64 9.00
N PRO A 121 -6.44 15.87 8.10
CA PRO A 121 -5.78 15.28 6.95
C PRO A 121 -5.18 16.36 6.04
N LEU A 122 -4.17 15.98 5.25
CA LEU A 122 -3.60 16.88 4.25
C LEU A 122 -4.65 17.22 3.19
N GLU A 123 -4.63 18.46 2.73
CA GLU A 123 -5.41 18.91 1.57
C GLU A 123 -5.05 18.08 0.32
N PRO A 124 -5.97 17.94 -0.65
CA PRO A 124 -5.69 17.24 -1.90
C PRO A 124 -4.51 17.83 -2.66
N ILE A 125 -3.59 16.96 -3.10
CA ILE A 125 -2.40 17.28 -3.88
C ILE A 125 -2.50 16.54 -5.23
N HIS A 126 -2.28 17.25 -6.32
CA HIS A 126 -2.36 16.73 -7.69
C HIS A 126 -1.00 16.76 -8.39
N PRO A 127 -0.03 15.95 -7.94
CA PRO A 127 1.28 15.94 -8.57
C PRO A 127 1.24 15.16 -9.89
N GLN A 128 2.22 15.42 -10.75
CA GLN A 128 2.55 14.52 -11.84
C GLN A 128 3.45 13.40 -11.31
N TRP A 129 3.17 12.17 -11.75
CA TRP A 129 3.86 10.98 -11.28
C TRP A 129 4.76 10.42 -12.36
N GLU A 130 5.98 10.02 -11.97
CA GLU A 130 6.88 9.24 -12.81
C GLU A 130 7.16 7.90 -12.14
N ARG A 131 6.97 6.80 -12.89
CA ARG A 131 7.36 5.47 -12.43
C ARG A 131 8.88 5.38 -12.42
N GLN A 132 9.45 4.97 -11.30
CA GLN A 132 10.90 4.85 -11.15
C GLN A 132 11.27 3.42 -10.78
N ILE A 133 12.19 2.83 -11.55
CA ILE A 133 12.79 1.54 -11.20
C ILE A 133 14.12 1.79 -10.52
N ILE A 134 14.34 1.12 -9.40
CA ILE A 134 15.57 1.22 -8.62
C ILE A 134 16.25 -0.13 -8.49
N ARG A 135 17.56 -0.09 -8.25
CA ARG A 135 18.34 -1.19 -7.74
C ARG A 135 18.75 -0.86 -6.31
N ALA A 136 18.31 -1.64 -5.33
CA ALA A 136 18.54 -1.42 -3.91
C ALA A 136 19.14 -2.68 -3.25
N PRO A 137 20.44 -2.97 -3.49
CA PRO A 137 21.09 -4.11 -2.88
C PRO A 137 21.23 -3.88 -1.38
N TYR A 138 21.11 -4.95 -0.59
CA TYR A 138 21.26 -4.87 0.86
C TYR A 138 22.60 -4.22 1.25
N GLN A 139 22.54 -3.21 2.12
CA GLN A 139 23.69 -2.42 2.61
C GLN A 139 24.52 -1.73 1.51
N LYS A 140 23.94 -1.46 0.33
CA LYS A 140 24.60 -0.70 -0.74
C LYS A 140 23.76 0.51 -1.16
N PRO A 141 24.39 1.54 -1.78
CA PRO A 141 23.66 2.69 -2.28
C PRO A 141 22.62 2.30 -3.33
N VAL A 142 21.41 2.85 -3.18
CA VAL A 142 20.33 2.69 -4.15
C VAL A 142 20.64 3.48 -5.42
N ARG A 143 20.31 2.92 -6.59
CA ARG A 143 20.50 3.58 -7.89
C ARG A 143 19.24 3.48 -8.74
N VAL A 144 18.92 4.54 -9.47
CA VAL A 144 17.85 4.52 -10.47
C VAL A 144 18.32 3.75 -11.71
N VAL A 145 17.48 2.87 -12.23
CA VAL A 145 17.73 2.07 -13.43
C VAL A 145 16.83 2.56 -14.57
N ARG A 146 17.42 2.79 -15.75
CA ARG A 146 16.73 3.24 -16.96
C ARG A 146 16.93 2.21 -18.08
N GLY A 147 15.90 1.99 -18.89
CA GLY A 147 15.95 1.08 -20.04
C GLY A 147 15.46 -0.34 -19.73
N GLU A 148 16.05 -1.34 -20.40
CA GLU A 148 15.69 -2.75 -20.20
C GLU A 148 16.13 -3.24 -18.81
N TYR A 149 15.22 -3.98 -18.15
CA TYR A 149 15.43 -4.46 -16.79
C TYR A 149 15.85 -5.92 -16.79
N THR A 150 17.05 -6.22 -16.31
CA THR A 150 17.44 -7.58 -15.92
C THR A 150 16.89 -7.84 -14.52
N LYS A 151 15.64 -8.33 -14.43
CA LYS A 151 14.99 -8.56 -13.15
C LYS A 151 15.88 -9.43 -12.24
N THR A 152 16.34 -8.83 -11.16
CA THR A 152 17.09 -9.45 -10.06
C THR A 152 16.40 -9.11 -8.73
N ASP A 153 16.71 -9.84 -7.67
CA ASP A 153 16.04 -9.68 -6.35
C ASP A 153 16.25 -8.31 -5.69
N ASP A 154 17.21 -7.52 -6.18
CA ASP A 154 17.51 -6.16 -5.72
C ASP A 154 16.85 -5.07 -6.59
N MET A 155 16.07 -5.43 -7.62
CA MET A 155 15.31 -4.46 -8.40
C MET A 155 13.93 -4.24 -7.80
N HIS A 156 13.49 -2.98 -7.75
CA HIS A 156 12.21 -2.60 -7.17
C HIS A 156 11.53 -1.49 -7.97
N GLU A 157 10.21 -1.52 -7.97
CA GLU A 157 9.38 -0.42 -8.46
C GLU A 157 9.18 0.63 -7.36
N THR A 158 9.24 1.91 -7.73
CA THR A 158 8.86 3.06 -6.89
C THR A 158 8.18 4.11 -7.76
N TRP A 159 7.71 5.18 -7.11
CA TRP A 159 7.07 6.32 -7.77
C TRP A 159 7.68 7.61 -7.23
N VAL A 160 7.90 8.58 -8.11
CA VAL A 160 8.44 9.88 -7.76
C VAL A 160 7.55 11.01 -8.27
N ILE A 161 7.59 12.13 -7.56
CA ILE A 161 7.06 13.41 -8.01
C ILE A 161 8.27 14.21 -8.53
N PRO A 162 8.36 14.51 -9.83
CA PRO A 162 9.49 15.23 -10.39
C PRO A 162 9.74 16.56 -9.67
N GLY A 163 11.02 16.87 -9.42
CA GLY A 163 11.44 18.10 -8.74
C GLY A 163 11.51 18.00 -7.21
N GLN A 164 11.03 16.92 -6.58
CA GLN A 164 11.24 16.70 -5.15
C GLN A 164 12.68 16.24 -4.84
N THR A 165 13.24 16.77 -3.75
CA THR A 165 14.45 16.26 -3.10
C THR A 165 14.08 15.61 -1.77
N PRO A 166 14.86 14.65 -1.24
CA PRO A 166 14.55 14.03 0.05
C PRO A 166 14.34 15.08 1.15
N ALA A 167 13.25 14.94 1.91
CA ALA A 167 12.90 15.85 2.99
C ALA A 167 13.96 15.84 4.09
N THR A 168 14.23 17.02 4.65
CA THR A 168 15.18 17.30 5.71
C THR A 168 14.46 17.71 6.99
N GLY A 169 15.21 18.02 8.05
CA GLY A 169 14.66 18.55 9.30
C GLY A 169 14.15 19.99 9.22
N GLU A 170 14.41 20.70 8.11
CA GLU A 170 13.91 22.05 7.87
C GLU A 170 12.51 22.06 7.24
N ASP A 171 12.14 20.96 6.57
CA ASP A 171 10.83 20.81 5.94
C ASP A 171 9.72 20.71 7.00
N SER A 172 8.53 21.23 6.68
CA SER A 172 7.36 20.99 7.53
C SER A 172 6.98 19.50 7.58
N LEU A 173 6.30 19.06 8.64
CA LEU A 173 5.77 17.69 8.74
C LEU A 173 4.86 17.35 7.56
N ALA A 174 3.95 18.27 7.20
CA ALA A 174 3.06 18.09 6.05
C ALA A 174 3.83 18.03 4.73
N GLY A 175 4.83 18.91 4.55
CA GLY A 175 5.70 18.91 3.38
C GLY A 175 6.51 17.61 3.26
N ALA A 176 7.06 17.11 4.36
CA ALA A 176 7.77 15.84 4.40
C ALA A 176 6.87 14.63 4.14
N LEU A 177 5.63 14.63 4.66
CA LEU A 177 4.66 13.57 4.40
C LEU A 177 4.14 13.57 2.94
N ALA A 178 4.10 14.74 2.29
CA ALA A 178 3.78 14.86 0.88
C ALA A 178 4.97 14.53 -0.05
N ASN A 179 6.16 14.27 0.52
CA ASN A 179 7.41 14.08 -0.20
C ASN A 179 7.79 12.60 -0.30
N VAL A 180 7.85 12.10 -1.54
CA VAL A 180 8.16 10.70 -1.83
C VAL A 180 9.61 10.49 -2.28
N ALA A 181 10.42 11.55 -2.41
CA ALA A 181 11.81 11.44 -2.87
C ALA A 181 12.70 10.61 -1.93
N GLY A 182 12.31 10.46 -0.66
CA GLY A 182 12.98 9.56 0.30
C GLY A 182 12.67 8.07 0.10
N VAL A 183 11.63 7.70 -0.65
CA VAL A 183 11.21 6.29 -0.80
C VAL A 183 12.30 5.43 -1.41
N ALA A 184 12.87 5.86 -2.55
CA ALA A 184 13.89 5.11 -3.27
C ALA A 184 15.14 4.87 -2.42
N PRO A 185 15.81 5.90 -1.88
CA PRO A 185 17.05 5.68 -1.17
C PRO A 185 16.79 4.90 0.15
N GLU A 186 15.63 5.07 0.80
CA GLU A 186 15.30 4.30 2.01
C GLU A 186 14.69 2.91 1.77
N PHE A 187 14.55 2.48 0.51
CA PHE A 187 13.68 1.35 0.15
C PHE A 187 14.00 0.09 0.95
N THR A 188 15.26 -0.35 0.98
CA THR A 188 15.69 -1.55 1.71
C THR A 188 15.38 -1.45 3.20
N GLY A 189 15.56 -0.27 3.78
CA GLY A 189 15.28 -0.06 5.20
C GLY A 189 13.78 -0.12 5.51
N ARG A 190 12.95 0.56 4.72
CA ARG A 190 11.47 0.51 4.88
C ARG A 190 10.93 -0.90 4.63
N LEU A 191 11.53 -1.62 3.68
CA LEU A 191 11.24 -3.03 3.43
C LEU A 191 11.58 -3.90 4.65
N LEU A 192 12.75 -3.73 5.28
CA LEU A 192 13.12 -4.46 6.51
C LEU A 192 12.13 -4.19 7.63
N GLU A 193 11.81 -2.93 7.90
CA GLU A 193 10.89 -2.53 8.96
C GLU A 193 9.52 -3.18 8.85
N SER A 194 9.02 -3.31 7.62
CA SER A 194 7.66 -3.78 7.35
C SER A 194 7.37 -5.19 7.90
N GLY A 195 8.39 -6.05 8.00
CA GLY A 195 8.25 -7.43 8.50
C GLY A 195 8.72 -7.65 9.93
N ASP A 196 9.48 -6.71 10.49
CA ASP A 196 10.11 -6.85 11.82
C ASP A 196 9.36 -6.08 12.92
N TYR A 197 8.54 -5.11 12.56
CA TYR A 197 7.91 -4.19 13.51
C TYR A 197 6.39 -4.07 13.28
N ARG A 198 5.57 -4.63 14.18
CA ARG A 198 4.11 -4.37 14.15
C ARG A 198 3.76 -2.90 14.36
N SER A 199 4.63 -2.11 15.01
CA SER A 199 4.47 -0.66 15.15
C SER A 199 4.48 0.08 13.79
N SER A 200 5.03 -0.53 12.74
CA SER A 200 4.91 0.01 11.38
C SER A 200 3.45 0.07 10.93
N GLY A 201 2.60 -0.88 11.33
CA GLY A 201 1.17 -0.87 11.04
C GLY A 201 0.49 0.38 11.58
N VAL A 202 0.85 0.81 12.80
CA VAL A 202 0.35 2.05 13.42
C VAL A 202 0.79 3.30 12.64
N ALA A 203 2.06 3.34 12.22
CA ALA A 203 2.58 4.44 11.41
C ALA A 203 1.85 4.56 10.06
N TYR A 204 1.60 3.44 9.40
CA TYR A 204 0.86 3.44 8.14
C TYR A 204 -0.65 3.67 8.34
N ALA A 205 -1.24 3.33 9.49
CA ALA A 205 -2.60 3.72 9.84
C ALA A 205 -2.74 5.24 9.99
N TRP A 206 -1.80 5.87 10.71
CA TRP A 206 -1.72 7.32 10.82
C TRP A 206 -1.50 7.98 9.44
N ALA A 207 -0.56 7.46 8.66
CA ALA A 207 -0.29 7.99 7.32
C ALA A 207 -1.49 7.82 6.38
N ALA A 208 -2.22 6.69 6.47
CA ALA A 208 -3.44 6.46 5.71
C ALA A 208 -4.54 7.48 6.03
N TRP A 209 -4.73 7.81 7.32
CA TRP A 209 -5.64 8.89 7.72
C TRP A 209 -5.15 10.25 7.21
N ALA A 210 -3.87 10.58 7.43
CA ALA A 210 -3.30 11.87 7.06
C ALA A 210 -3.32 12.10 5.54
N LEU A 211 -3.17 11.04 4.76
CA LEU A 211 -3.15 11.04 3.30
C LEU A 211 -4.45 10.51 2.68
N GLN A 212 -5.58 10.51 3.40
CA GLN A 212 -6.83 9.94 2.88
C GLN A 212 -7.33 10.65 1.61
N HIS A 213 -7.03 11.94 1.45
CA HIS A 213 -7.28 12.73 0.23
C HIS A 213 -6.20 12.55 -0.86
N ASN A 214 -5.11 11.87 -0.51
CA ASN A 214 -3.88 11.71 -1.29
C ASN A 214 -3.44 10.24 -1.42
N PRO A 215 -4.32 9.33 -1.88
CA PRO A 215 -4.05 7.89 -1.89
C PRO A 215 -2.81 7.50 -2.71
N ASP A 216 -2.48 8.25 -3.77
CA ASP A 216 -1.29 7.98 -4.58
C ASP A 216 0.02 8.27 -3.82
N ILE A 217 0.02 9.28 -2.94
CA ILE A 217 1.16 9.56 -2.07
C ILE A 217 1.30 8.44 -1.04
N LEU A 218 0.19 8.00 -0.44
CA LEU A 218 0.18 6.83 0.46
C LEU A 218 0.72 5.58 -0.24
N ALA A 219 0.25 5.30 -1.45
CA ALA A 219 0.71 4.18 -2.26
C ALA A 219 2.21 4.25 -2.56
N ALA A 220 2.72 5.42 -2.95
CA ALA A 220 4.15 5.63 -3.19
C ALA A 220 4.99 5.38 -1.92
N HIS A 221 4.56 5.87 -0.75
CA HIS A 221 5.24 5.58 0.52
C HIS A 221 5.23 4.09 0.88
N ALA A 222 4.12 3.39 0.60
CA ALA A 222 3.91 2.00 0.97
C ALA A 222 4.55 0.99 0.01
N MET A 223 5.11 1.44 -1.11
CA MET A 223 5.67 0.55 -2.13
C MET A 223 6.72 -0.47 -1.62
N PRO A 224 7.66 -0.10 -0.72
CA PRO A 224 8.56 -1.06 -0.09
C PRO A 224 7.82 -2.14 0.72
N VAL A 225 6.74 -1.77 1.39
CA VAL A 225 5.95 -2.69 2.22
C VAL A 225 5.16 -3.68 1.36
N LEU A 226 4.51 -3.18 0.30
CA LEU A 226 3.69 -4.00 -0.59
C LEU A 226 4.54 -4.99 -1.40
N GLN A 227 5.73 -4.57 -1.85
CA GLN A 227 6.71 -5.50 -2.44
C GLN A 227 7.26 -6.48 -1.40
N GLY A 228 7.43 -6.05 -0.15
CA GLY A 228 7.73 -6.96 0.96
C GLY A 228 6.72 -8.09 1.09
N ALA A 229 5.42 -7.81 0.94
CA ALA A 229 4.36 -8.82 1.01
C ALA A 229 4.42 -9.87 -0.10
N PHE A 230 5.05 -9.55 -1.24
CA PHE A 230 5.31 -10.50 -2.31
C PHE A 230 6.45 -11.48 -1.96
N PHE A 231 7.56 -10.97 -1.37
CA PHE A 231 8.78 -11.75 -1.12
C PHE A 231 8.84 -12.43 0.26
N LYS A 232 8.32 -11.77 1.30
CA LYS A 232 8.55 -12.14 2.70
C LYS A 232 7.45 -13.05 3.23
N PHE A 233 7.67 -14.35 3.08
CA PHE A 233 6.92 -15.40 3.77
C PHE A 233 7.86 -16.13 4.74
N PRO A 234 7.49 -16.39 6.01
CA PRO A 234 6.17 -16.21 6.64
C PRO A 234 6.00 -14.93 7.49
N GLN A 235 6.79 -13.87 7.27
CA GLN A 235 6.71 -12.66 8.12
C GLN A 235 5.35 -11.97 8.00
N VAL A 236 4.77 -11.57 9.14
CA VAL A 236 3.56 -10.73 9.20
C VAL A 236 3.92 -9.30 8.83
N ILE A 237 3.18 -8.71 7.90
CA ILE A 237 3.42 -7.36 7.39
C ILE A 237 2.17 -6.54 7.68
N THR A 238 2.02 -6.14 8.94
CA THR A 238 0.84 -5.42 9.45
C THR A 238 0.46 -4.18 8.62
N PRO A 239 1.38 -3.39 8.02
CA PRO A 239 0.95 -2.26 7.20
C PRO A 239 0.08 -2.63 6.00
N VAL A 240 0.17 -3.85 5.46
CA VAL A 240 -0.67 -4.28 4.32
C VAL A 240 -2.15 -4.25 4.70
N GLU A 241 -2.46 -4.69 5.92
CA GLU A 241 -3.82 -4.79 6.47
C GLU A 241 -4.46 -3.41 6.69
N VAL A 242 -3.69 -2.33 6.61
CA VAL A 242 -4.19 -0.96 6.78
C VAL A 242 -4.09 -0.15 5.49
N VAL A 243 -2.97 -0.26 4.77
CA VAL A 243 -2.74 0.48 3.52
C VAL A 243 -3.71 0.03 2.44
N VAL A 244 -3.86 -1.27 2.22
CA VAL A 244 -4.67 -1.78 1.09
C VAL A 244 -6.16 -1.41 1.24
N PRO A 245 -6.80 -1.58 2.41
CA PRO A 245 -8.15 -1.06 2.63
C PRO A 245 -8.27 0.45 2.46
N ALA A 246 -7.29 1.23 2.93
CA ALA A 246 -7.28 2.68 2.78
C ALA A 246 -7.20 3.11 1.31
N LEU A 247 -6.45 2.39 0.47
CA LEU A 247 -6.44 2.61 -0.98
C LEU A 247 -7.79 2.26 -1.61
N GLY A 248 -8.45 1.19 -1.14
CA GLY A 248 -9.79 0.79 -1.59
C GLY A 248 -10.91 1.78 -1.24
N THR A 249 -10.73 2.54 -0.15
CA THR A 249 -11.72 3.48 0.40
C THR A 249 -11.30 4.96 0.23
N GLY A 250 -10.18 5.23 -0.45
CA GLY A 250 -9.60 6.57 -0.59
C GLY A 250 -10.52 7.62 -1.22
N TRP A 251 -10.29 8.90 -0.94
CA TRP A 251 -11.30 9.92 -1.24
C TRP A 251 -11.55 10.19 -2.74
N ARG A 252 -10.62 9.79 -3.61
CA ARG A 252 -10.64 10.12 -5.05
C ARG A 252 -10.36 8.92 -5.93
N ALA A 253 -10.54 9.11 -7.25
CA ALA A 253 -10.14 8.12 -8.24
C ALA A 253 -8.63 7.82 -8.12
N PRO A 254 -8.23 6.54 -8.09
CA PRO A 254 -6.82 6.15 -8.03
C PRO A 254 -6.02 6.63 -9.24
N GLY A 255 -4.79 7.07 -9.00
CA GLY A 255 -3.78 7.27 -10.03
C GLY A 255 -2.86 6.05 -10.19
N ALA A 256 -1.85 6.20 -11.05
CA ALA A 256 -0.91 5.12 -11.38
C ALA A 256 -0.18 4.51 -10.16
N PRO A 257 0.28 5.27 -9.14
CA PRO A 257 0.89 4.68 -7.95
C PRO A 257 -0.06 3.74 -7.19
N THR A 258 -1.33 4.11 -7.06
CA THR A 258 -2.33 3.30 -6.37
C THR A 258 -2.63 2.00 -7.14
N TYR A 259 -2.77 2.06 -8.47
CA TYR A 259 -2.94 0.83 -9.27
C TYR A 259 -1.70 -0.08 -9.22
N SER A 260 -0.49 0.47 -9.25
CA SER A 260 0.74 -0.31 -9.01
C SER A 260 0.76 -0.94 -7.62
N ALA A 261 0.35 -0.21 -6.58
CA ALA A 261 0.24 -0.74 -5.22
C ALA A 261 -0.74 -1.93 -5.14
N LEU A 262 -1.93 -1.80 -5.74
CA LEU A 262 -2.93 -2.88 -5.78
C LEU A 262 -2.44 -4.08 -6.62
N ALA A 263 -1.69 -3.84 -7.69
CA ALA A 263 -1.06 -4.89 -8.48
C ALA A 263 -0.03 -5.70 -7.67
N TRP A 264 0.83 -5.03 -6.89
CA TRP A 264 1.75 -5.69 -5.95
C TRP A 264 1.01 -6.44 -4.84
N ALA A 265 -0.02 -5.83 -4.25
CA ALA A 265 -0.81 -6.46 -3.20
C ALA A 265 -1.54 -7.73 -3.70
N SER A 266 -1.96 -7.74 -4.98
CA SER A 266 -2.64 -8.86 -5.62
C SER A 266 -1.76 -10.11 -5.77
N THR A 267 -0.44 -9.96 -5.63
CA THR A 267 0.53 -11.07 -5.70
C THR A 267 1.14 -11.42 -4.34
N ALA A 268 0.65 -10.83 -3.25
CA ALA A 268 1.13 -11.10 -1.91
C ALA A 268 1.21 -12.60 -1.61
N ALA A 269 2.25 -13.03 -0.91
CA ALA A 269 2.50 -14.44 -0.62
C ALA A 269 1.39 -15.04 0.26
N GLN A 270 0.94 -14.30 1.26
CA GLN A 270 -0.14 -14.73 2.15
C GLN A 270 -1.51 -14.53 1.52
N ALA A 271 -2.42 -15.49 1.73
CA ALA A 271 -3.75 -15.48 1.13
C ALA A 271 -4.68 -14.40 1.72
N ASN A 272 -4.58 -14.12 3.02
CA ASN A 272 -5.34 -13.05 3.68
C ASN A 272 -5.05 -11.68 3.06
N TYR A 273 -3.79 -11.36 2.74
CA TYR A 273 -3.45 -10.09 2.08
C TYR A 273 -4.03 -9.99 0.66
N ARG A 274 -4.12 -11.13 -0.06
CA ARG A 274 -4.78 -11.17 -1.36
C ARG A 274 -6.29 -10.97 -1.23
N ALA A 275 -6.94 -11.57 -0.22
CA ALA A 275 -8.35 -11.34 0.07
C ALA A 275 -8.64 -9.86 0.38
N ILE A 276 -7.83 -9.23 1.23
CA ILE A 276 -7.92 -7.79 1.51
C ILE A 276 -7.75 -6.95 0.22
N THR A 277 -6.89 -7.38 -0.69
CA THR A 277 -6.71 -6.71 -1.98
C THR A 277 -7.93 -6.87 -2.89
N ALA A 278 -8.54 -8.04 -2.91
CA ALA A 278 -9.78 -8.29 -3.65
C ALA A 278 -10.91 -7.38 -3.14
N GLU A 279 -11.08 -7.28 -1.82
CA GLU A 279 -12.04 -6.36 -1.19
C GLU A 279 -11.77 -4.90 -1.53
N ALA A 280 -10.50 -4.47 -1.52
CA ALA A 280 -10.13 -3.10 -1.87
C ALA A 280 -10.46 -2.76 -3.34
N ILE A 281 -10.22 -3.68 -4.27
CA ILE A 281 -10.57 -3.51 -5.69
C ILE A 281 -12.10 -3.47 -5.87
N ALA A 282 -12.83 -4.38 -5.22
CA ALA A 282 -14.29 -4.39 -5.27
C ALA A 282 -14.90 -3.11 -4.69
N SER A 283 -14.38 -2.61 -3.56
CA SER A 283 -14.78 -1.32 -2.97
C SER A 283 -14.58 -0.15 -3.94
N LEU A 284 -13.48 -0.12 -4.70
CA LEU A 284 -13.28 0.89 -5.74
C LEU A 284 -14.30 0.76 -6.88
N ALA A 285 -14.65 -0.47 -7.27
CA ALA A 285 -15.67 -0.72 -8.30
C ALA A 285 -17.06 -0.26 -7.83
N ASP A 286 -17.46 -0.66 -6.63
CA ASP A 286 -18.78 -0.36 -6.03
C ASP A 286 -18.98 1.12 -5.68
N THR A 287 -17.90 1.89 -5.67
CA THR A 287 -17.93 3.36 -5.52
C THR A 287 -17.65 4.10 -6.83
N GLY A 288 -17.46 3.37 -7.93
CA GLY A 288 -17.32 3.92 -9.29
C GLY A 288 -16.04 4.71 -9.48
N ARG A 289 -15.04 4.49 -8.63
CA ARG A 289 -13.72 5.11 -8.68
C ARG A 289 -12.71 4.25 -9.45
N PHE A 290 -13.02 2.97 -9.66
CA PHE A 290 -12.15 2.01 -10.34
C PHE A 290 -12.11 2.20 -11.86
N ASP A 291 -10.90 2.27 -12.41
CA ASP A 291 -10.60 2.26 -13.84
C ASP A 291 -9.96 0.92 -14.23
N PRO A 292 -10.69 0.06 -14.97
CA PRO A 292 -10.18 -1.22 -15.44
C PRO A 292 -8.95 -1.11 -16.34
N ALA A 293 -8.86 -0.08 -17.18
CA ALA A 293 -7.77 0.08 -18.13
C ALA A 293 -6.47 0.47 -17.40
N ALA A 294 -6.56 1.37 -16.42
CA ALA A 294 -5.41 1.76 -15.61
C ALA A 294 -4.89 0.60 -14.74
N MET A 295 -5.77 -0.22 -14.18
CA MET A 295 -5.34 -1.44 -13.47
C MET A 295 -4.70 -2.46 -14.42
N ALA A 296 -5.25 -2.64 -15.62
CA ALA A 296 -4.67 -3.50 -16.66
C ALA A 296 -3.29 -3.01 -17.11
N GLU A 297 -3.08 -1.70 -17.21
CA GLU A 297 -1.78 -1.12 -17.53
C GLU A 297 -0.74 -1.44 -16.45
N ALA A 298 -1.08 -1.26 -15.16
CA ALA A 298 -0.20 -1.56 -14.04
C ALA A 298 0.18 -3.05 -13.99
N LEU A 299 -0.81 -3.94 -14.09
CA LEU A 299 -0.59 -5.39 -14.16
C LEU A 299 0.23 -5.79 -15.39
N GLY A 300 -0.09 -5.21 -16.56
CA GLY A 300 0.56 -5.50 -17.82
C GLY A 300 2.03 -5.11 -17.80
N TYR A 301 2.35 -3.93 -17.27
CA TYR A 301 3.73 -3.52 -17.07
C TYR A 301 4.49 -4.51 -16.19
N LEU A 302 3.92 -4.89 -15.04
CA LEU A 302 4.58 -5.77 -14.08
C LEU A 302 4.76 -7.20 -14.61
N LEU A 303 3.76 -7.75 -15.27
CA LEU A 303 3.81 -9.10 -15.86
C LEU A 303 4.77 -9.19 -17.04
N ARG A 304 4.75 -8.22 -17.97
CA ARG A 304 5.65 -8.22 -19.16
C ARG A 304 7.12 -8.11 -18.79
N ASN A 305 7.42 -7.35 -17.74
CA ASN A 305 8.77 -7.22 -17.20
C ASN A 305 9.12 -8.33 -16.19
N GLY A 306 8.24 -9.33 -16.03
CA GLY A 306 8.48 -10.52 -15.24
C GLY A 306 8.52 -10.31 -13.73
N TRP A 307 8.03 -9.18 -13.20
CA TRP A 307 8.08 -8.82 -11.77
C TRP A 307 7.43 -9.87 -10.87
N PHE A 308 6.37 -10.52 -11.36
CA PHE A 308 5.75 -11.69 -10.74
C PHE A 308 5.01 -12.53 -11.77
N GLY A 309 4.61 -13.75 -11.37
CA GLY A 309 3.81 -14.64 -12.19
C GLY A 309 2.31 -14.31 -12.15
N PRO A 310 1.54 -14.74 -13.15
CA PRO A 310 0.11 -14.41 -13.28
C PRO A 310 -0.82 -15.16 -12.30
N GLY A 311 -0.39 -16.30 -11.74
CA GLY A 311 -1.29 -17.20 -10.98
C GLY A 311 -1.94 -16.55 -9.77
N ARG A 312 -1.16 -15.85 -8.92
CA ARG A 312 -1.73 -15.15 -7.75
C ARG A 312 -2.62 -13.98 -8.13
N VAL A 313 -2.28 -13.28 -9.22
CA VAL A 313 -3.11 -12.21 -9.77
C VAL A 313 -4.47 -12.76 -10.21
N ALA A 314 -4.49 -13.86 -10.97
CA ALA A 314 -5.72 -14.49 -11.42
C ALA A 314 -6.62 -14.90 -10.25
N GLN A 315 -6.04 -15.47 -9.18
CA GLN A 315 -6.80 -15.80 -7.97
C GLN A 315 -7.40 -14.56 -7.31
N THR A 316 -6.59 -13.53 -7.03
CA THR A 316 -7.08 -12.30 -6.38
C THR A 316 -8.18 -11.63 -7.19
N LEU A 317 -8.04 -11.58 -8.52
CA LEU A 317 -9.07 -11.01 -9.40
C LEU A 317 -10.35 -11.85 -9.41
N THR A 318 -10.24 -13.18 -9.36
CA THR A 318 -11.40 -14.07 -9.24
C THR A 318 -12.12 -13.90 -7.91
N ASP A 319 -11.35 -13.79 -6.81
CA ASP A 319 -11.90 -13.51 -5.48
C ASP A 319 -12.64 -12.16 -5.48
N CYS A 320 -12.05 -11.12 -6.09
CA CYS A 320 -12.68 -9.81 -6.28
C CYS A 320 -13.98 -9.90 -7.08
N ALA A 321 -13.96 -10.67 -8.18
CA ALA A 321 -15.11 -10.84 -9.04
C ALA A 321 -16.29 -11.52 -8.35
N SER A 322 -16.03 -12.30 -7.30
CA SER A 322 -17.07 -12.97 -6.51
C SER A 322 -17.78 -12.07 -5.49
N ILE A 323 -17.29 -10.84 -5.26
CA ILE A 323 -17.83 -9.94 -4.23
C ILE A 323 -19.14 -9.27 -4.67
N SER A 324 -19.22 -8.80 -5.92
CA SER A 324 -20.41 -8.16 -6.48
C SER A 324 -20.46 -8.31 -8.00
N ALA A 325 -21.65 -8.19 -8.60
CA ALA A 325 -21.82 -8.20 -10.06
C ALA A 325 -21.02 -7.07 -10.73
N LEU A 326 -20.97 -5.88 -10.10
CA LEU A 326 -20.18 -4.77 -10.62
C LEU A 326 -18.67 -5.07 -10.53
N ALA A 327 -18.18 -5.61 -9.41
CA ALA A 327 -16.79 -6.00 -9.27
C ALA A 327 -16.38 -7.06 -10.29
N GLY A 328 -17.21 -8.10 -10.49
CA GLY A 328 -16.95 -9.13 -11.50
C GLY A 328 -16.91 -8.58 -12.93
N TYR A 329 -17.83 -7.69 -13.28
CA TYR A 329 -17.81 -7.04 -14.59
C TYR A 329 -16.56 -6.18 -14.78
N ARG A 330 -16.14 -5.41 -13.75
CA ARG A 330 -14.91 -4.62 -13.80
C ARG A 330 -13.65 -5.48 -13.90
N VAL A 331 -13.60 -6.61 -13.20
CA VAL A 331 -12.49 -7.57 -13.33
C VAL A 331 -12.42 -8.15 -14.74
N ALA A 332 -13.57 -8.52 -15.33
CA ALA A 332 -13.62 -9.00 -16.71
C ALA A 332 -13.01 -7.97 -17.68
N GLN A 333 -13.34 -6.68 -17.49
CA GLN A 333 -12.76 -5.57 -18.26
C GLN A 333 -11.24 -5.41 -18.05
N VAL A 334 -10.75 -5.57 -16.81
CA VAL A 334 -9.30 -5.54 -16.51
C VAL A 334 -8.57 -6.63 -17.29
N ILE A 335 -9.05 -7.87 -17.21
CA ILE A 335 -8.35 -8.99 -17.84
C ILE A 335 -8.44 -8.91 -19.37
N ALA A 336 -9.58 -8.45 -19.92
CA ALA A 336 -9.73 -8.19 -21.35
C ALA A 336 -8.72 -7.14 -21.84
N ALA A 337 -8.60 -6.00 -21.14
CA ALA A 337 -7.63 -4.97 -21.46
C ALA A 337 -6.17 -5.42 -21.27
N LEU A 338 -5.94 -6.39 -20.38
CA LEU A 338 -4.62 -6.97 -20.12
C LEU A 338 -4.15 -7.93 -21.23
N LEU A 339 -5.06 -8.51 -22.04
CA LEU A 339 -4.74 -9.57 -23.01
C LEU A 339 -3.53 -9.29 -23.91
N PRO A 340 -3.39 -8.12 -24.56
CA PRO A 340 -2.23 -7.86 -25.43
C PRO A 340 -0.90 -8.01 -24.69
N SER A 341 -0.90 -7.69 -23.39
CA SER A 341 0.28 -7.77 -22.52
C SER A 341 0.71 -9.19 -22.21
N LEU A 342 -0.17 -10.18 -22.38
CA LEU A 342 0.08 -11.56 -21.99
C LEU A 342 0.80 -12.38 -23.07
N ALA A 343 0.99 -11.84 -24.28
CA ALA A 343 1.62 -12.55 -25.40
C ALA A 343 3.03 -13.05 -25.08
N GLY A 344 3.82 -12.26 -24.35
CA GLY A 344 5.16 -12.62 -23.89
C GLY A 344 5.22 -13.30 -22.52
N VAL A 345 4.09 -13.40 -21.80
CA VAL A 345 4.06 -13.82 -20.41
C VAL A 345 3.89 -15.34 -20.32
N ARG A 346 4.79 -16.02 -19.61
CA ARG A 346 4.69 -17.47 -19.38
C ARG A 346 3.60 -17.78 -18.35
N ALA A 347 2.94 -18.93 -18.50
CA ALA A 347 1.91 -19.43 -17.59
C ALA A 347 0.69 -18.48 -17.40
N SER A 348 0.41 -17.60 -18.37
CA SER A 348 -0.71 -16.65 -18.35
C SER A 348 -2.07 -17.28 -18.67
N ASN A 349 -2.16 -18.60 -18.85
CA ASN A 349 -3.42 -19.29 -19.14
C ASN A 349 -4.45 -19.13 -18.02
N SER A 350 -4.01 -19.05 -16.75
CA SER A 350 -4.89 -18.81 -15.60
C SER A 350 -5.70 -17.52 -15.71
N LEU A 351 -5.10 -16.43 -16.21
CA LEU A 351 -5.82 -15.17 -16.46
C LEU A 351 -6.82 -15.31 -17.60
N ILE A 352 -6.46 -16.02 -18.67
CA ILE A 352 -7.36 -16.22 -19.82
C ILE A 352 -8.51 -17.15 -19.44
N GLU A 353 -8.26 -18.18 -18.64
CA GLU A 353 -9.30 -19.07 -18.09
C GLU A 353 -10.27 -18.27 -17.20
N ALA A 354 -9.77 -17.40 -16.32
CA ALA A 354 -10.60 -16.50 -15.53
C ALA A 354 -11.43 -15.56 -16.41
N LEU A 355 -10.84 -15.02 -17.48
CA LEU A 355 -11.57 -14.19 -18.44
C LEU A 355 -12.63 -14.97 -19.20
N VAL A 356 -12.37 -16.21 -19.62
CA VAL A 356 -13.38 -17.05 -20.29
C VAL A 356 -14.59 -17.26 -19.38
N ALA A 357 -14.36 -17.56 -18.10
CA ALA A 357 -15.43 -17.73 -17.13
C ALA A 357 -16.25 -16.42 -16.99
N LEU A 358 -15.59 -15.31 -16.68
CA LEU A 358 -16.26 -14.02 -16.49
C LEU A 358 -16.95 -13.53 -17.76
N ALA A 359 -16.26 -13.55 -18.91
CA ALA A 359 -16.84 -13.14 -20.18
C ALA A 359 -18.06 -13.99 -20.55
N GLY A 360 -18.05 -15.29 -20.23
CA GLY A 360 -19.22 -16.16 -20.37
C GLY A 360 -20.37 -15.77 -19.44
N ASP A 361 -20.07 -15.52 -18.16
CA ASP A 361 -21.06 -15.14 -17.15
C ASP A 361 -21.74 -13.80 -17.47
N TYR A 362 -20.98 -12.83 -18.00
CA TYR A 362 -21.46 -11.51 -18.38
C TYR A 362 -21.96 -11.45 -19.84
N GLY A 363 -21.65 -12.45 -20.66
CA GLY A 363 -21.98 -12.44 -22.09
C GLY A 363 -21.24 -11.33 -22.84
N MET A 364 -19.98 -11.11 -22.45
CA MET A 364 -19.12 -10.06 -22.96
C MET A 364 -18.28 -10.59 -24.13
N GLY A 365 -18.48 -10.06 -25.34
CA GLY A 365 -17.60 -10.32 -26.46
C GLY A 365 -16.19 -9.76 -26.21
N VAL A 366 -15.17 -10.61 -26.33
CA VAL A 366 -13.77 -10.19 -26.19
C VAL A 366 -12.96 -10.62 -27.40
N PRO A 367 -12.48 -9.67 -28.23
CA PRO A 367 -11.65 -10.01 -29.37
C PRO A 367 -10.29 -10.52 -28.90
N VAL A 368 -9.81 -11.63 -29.47
CA VAL A 368 -8.46 -12.11 -29.25
C VAL A 368 -7.46 -11.21 -30.00
N PRO A 369 -6.50 -10.57 -29.31
CA PRO A 369 -5.48 -9.74 -29.95
C PRO A 369 -4.62 -10.51 -30.96
N GLU A 370 -4.15 -9.83 -32.01
CA GLU A 370 -3.34 -10.43 -33.09
C GLU A 370 -2.10 -11.14 -32.54
N GLU A 371 -1.46 -10.58 -31.51
CA GLU A 371 -0.26 -11.12 -30.86
C GLU A 371 -0.51 -12.47 -30.19
N LEU A 372 -1.77 -12.77 -29.82
CA LEU A 372 -2.18 -14.03 -29.20
C LEU A 372 -2.72 -15.05 -30.19
N ARG A 373 -3.10 -14.66 -31.41
CA ARG A 373 -3.64 -15.59 -32.43
C ARG A 373 -2.72 -16.78 -32.74
N PRO A 374 -1.39 -16.63 -32.85
CA PRO A 374 -0.51 -17.78 -33.05
C PRO A 374 -0.60 -18.84 -31.94
N LYS A 375 -0.96 -18.42 -30.71
CA LYS A 375 -1.07 -19.31 -29.55
C LYS A 375 -2.39 -20.10 -29.48
N MET A 376 -3.34 -19.85 -30.38
CA MET A 376 -4.59 -20.61 -30.49
C MET A 376 -4.39 -22.00 -31.11
N LYS A 377 -3.25 -22.24 -31.75
CA LYS A 377 -2.94 -23.50 -32.43
C LYS A 377 -2.51 -24.58 -31.45
N GLY A 378 -2.88 -25.83 -31.75
CA GLY A 378 -2.50 -27.01 -30.96
C GLY A 378 -3.42 -27.29 -29.76
N SER A 379 -2.90 -28.08 -28.82
CA SER A 379 -3.67 -28.68 -27.71
C SER A 379 -3.34 -28.16 -26.31
N SER A 380 -2.52 -27.11 -26.21
CA SER A 380 -2.14 -26.50 -24.92
C SER A 380 -3.36 -25.91 -24.18
N ALA A 381 -3.28 -25.79 -22.85
CA ALA A 381 -4.32 -25.14 -22.04
C ALA A 381 -4.61 -23.70 -22.53
N MET A 382 -3.54 -22.95 -22.82
CA MET A 382 -3.59 -21.62 -23.45
C MET A 382 -4.38 -21.63 -24.77
N ALA A 383 -4.07 -22.56 -25.68
CA ALA A 383 -4.74 -22.66 -26.97
C ALA A 383 -6.22 -23.01 -26.85
N LYS A 384 -6.59 -23.84 -25.87
CA LYS A 384 -7.99 -24.18 -25.56
C LYS A 384 -8.73 -22.97 -24.98
N ALA A 385 -8.13 -22.27 -24.02
CA ALA A 385 -8.73 -21.11 -23.38
C ALA A 385 -8.96 -19.96 -24.37
N LEU A 386 -7.99 -19.65 -25.24
CA LEU A 386 -8.15 -18.61 -26.26
C LEU A 386 -9.24 -18.95 -27.29
N ARG A 387 -9.35 -20.22 -27.70
CA ARG A 387 -10.43 -20.66 -28.60
C ARG A 387 -11.80 -20.64 -27.92
N ALA A 388 -11.84 -20.96 -26.62
CA ALA A 388 -13.08 -20.83 -25.85
C ALA A 388 -13.51 -19.36 -25.76
N LEU A 389 -12.57 -18.45 -25.49
CA LEU A 389 -12.82 -17.01 -25.46
C LEU A 389 -13.37 -16.49 -26.80
N ASP A 390 -12.72 -16.86 -27.91
CA ASP A 390 -13.09 -16.47 -29.27
C ASP A 390 -14.47 -16.99 -29.71
N ALA A 391 -14.93 -18.09 -29.10
CA ALA A 391 -16.22 -18.71 -29.40
C ALA A 391 -17.38 -18.18 -28.52
N LEU A 392 -17.12 -17.31 -27.55
CA LEU A 392 -18.17 -16.77 -26.69
C LEU A 392 -19.13 -15.86 -27.48
N PRO A 393 -20.44 -15.98 -27.25
CA PRO A 393 -21.41 -15.06 -27.85
C PRO A 393 -21.31 -13.67 -27.22
N ASP A 394 -21.41 -12.63 -28.04
CA ASP A 394 -21.53 -11.25 -27.58
C ASP A 394 -23.02 -10.92 -27.32
N ALA A 395 -23.51 -11.35 -26.16
CA ALA A 395 -24.92 -11.24 -25.79
C ALA A 395 -25.06 -11.01 -24.27
N PRO A 396 -25.27 -9.75 -23.83
CA PRO A 396 -25.31 -9.41 -22.40
C PRO A 396 -26.31 -10.24 -21.58
N THR A 397 -25.82 -10.87 -20.52
CA THR A 397 -26.62 -11.71 -19.61
C THR A 397 -27.38 -10.89 -18.58
N GLY A 398 -28.17 -11.56 -17.72
CA GLY A 398 -28.80 -10.91 -16.57
C GLY A 398 -27.78 -10.27 -15.63
N LEU A 399 -26.64 -10.94 -15.42
CA LEU A 399 -25.56 -10.45 -14.56
C LEU A 399 -24.91 -9.17 -15.11
N ALA A 400 -24.77 -9.06 -16.44
CA ALA A 400 -24.31 -7.81 -17.06
C ALA A 400 -25.30 -6.65 -16.90
N ARG A 401 -26.61 -6.93 -16.89
CA ARG A 401 -27.63 -5.90 -16.61
C ARG A 401 -27.54 -5.43 -15.17
N GLU A 402 -27.42 -6.35 -14.22
CA GLU A 402 -27.24 -6.04 -12.79
C GLU A 402 -25.98 -5.16 -12.56
N ALA A 403 -24.86 -5.52 -13.20
CA ALA A 403 -23.65 -4.70 -13.14
C ALA A 403 -23.85 -3.30 -13.75
N GLY A 404 -24.62 -3.19 -14.83
CA GLY A 404 -25.00 -1.91 -15.45
C GLY A 404 -25.84 -1.04 -14.52
N GLU A 405 -26.88 -1.61 -13.91
CA GLU A 405 -27.75 -0.93 -12.94
C GLU A 405 -26.96 -0.45 -11.73
N ALA A 406 -26.08 -1.29 -11.18
CA ALA A 406 -25.19 -0.93 -10.09
C ALA A 406 -24.26 0.23 -10.47
N LEU A 407 -23.69 0.20 -11.69
CA LEU A 407 -22.84 1.28 -12.19
C LEU A 407 -23.59 2.60 -12.33
N ASP A 408 -24.82 2.57 -12.85
CA ASP A 408 -25.63 3.77 -13.01
C ASP A 408 -26.04 4.35 -11.65
N ALA A 409 -26.43 3.50 -10.69
CA ALA A 409 -26.70 3.92 -9.31
C ALA A 409 -25.50 4.56 -8.61
N VAL A 410 -24.28 4.11 -8.94
CA VAL A 410 -23.04 4.71 -8.46
C VAL A 410 -22.78 6.07 -9.10
N ARG A 411 -23.00 6.20 -10.42
CA ARG A 411 -22.83 7.48 -11.13
C ARG A 411 -23.76 8.55 -10.57
N VAL A 412 -25.03 8.22 -10.36
CA VAL A 412 -26.04 9.12 -9.78
C VAL A 412 -25.65 9.59 -8.38
N ARG A 413 -24.98 8.77 -7.57
CA ARG A 413 -24.51 9.18 -6.22
C ARG A 413 -23.31 10.15 -6.25
N ARG A 414 -22.63 10.29 -7.39
CA ARG A 414 -21.43 11.14 -7.53
C ARG A 414 -21.74 12.51 -8.15
N GLU A 415 -22.85 12.63 -8.86
CA GLU A 415 -23.43 13.90 -9.32
C GLU A 415 -24.17 14.59 -8.17
#